data_AF-A0A5K0XFY6-F1
#
_entry.id   AF-A0A5K0XFY6-F1
#
_cell.length_a   1.000
_cell.length_b   1.000
_cell.length_c   1.000
_cell.angle_alpha   90.00
_cell.angle_beta   90.00
_cell.angle_gamma   90.00
#
_symmetry.space_group_name_H-M   'P 1'
#
loop_
_entity.id
_entity.type
_entity.pdbx_description
1 polymer ?
#
loop_
_entity_poly.entity_id
_entity_poly.type
_entity_poly.pdbx_seq_one_letter_code
_entity_poly.pdbx_strand_id
1 'polypeptide(L)'
;IAQWDDAIDQLAIAFDGEPLFLPTTKDAQWTSAASALTITRSGRANEILVEAANEFKITAKVVPIGKEESKIHNYGITDDDYIAHLDLSFRFYSLSSAVNGVLGQTYADNYKRRAKMGVKMLVLGGDREFLSSGLFATDCAAAQFKSTGRIMMEE
;
A
#
# COMPACT_ATOMS: atom_id res chain seq x y z
N ILE A 1 -11.61 -6.79 27.38
CA ILE A 1 -11.22 -6.05 26.16
C ILE A 1 -9.75 -6.35 25.94
N ALA A 2 -9.40 -7.08 24.88
CA ALA A 2 -8.00 -7.24 24.50
C ALA A 2 -7.52 -5.86 24.04
N GLN A 3 -6.43 -5.37 24.62
CA GLN A 3 -5.76 -4.16 24.17
C GLN A 3 -4.80 -4.56 23.05
N TRP A 4 -4.63 -3.71 22.02
CA TRP A 4 -3.59 -3.91 21.02
C TRP A 4 -2.26 -4.26 21.66
N ASP A 5 -1.73 -5.42 21.31
CA ASP A 5 -0.42 -5.88 21.74
C ASP A 5 0.53 -5.80 20.55
N ASP A 6 1.39 -4.77 20.57
CA ASP A 6 2.42 -4.56 19.56
C ASP A 6 3.43 -5.71 19.47
N ALA A 7 3.46 -6.63 20.44
CA ALA A 7 4.31 -7.82 20.39
C ALA A 7 3.71 -8.97 19.56
N ILE A 8 2.39 -8.96 19.30
CA ILE A 8 1.73 -9.97 18.47
C ILE A 8 1.84 -9.54 17.01
N ASP A 9 2.49 -10.39 16.20
CA ASP A 9 2.62 -10.16 14.77
C ASP A 9 1.31 -10.50 14.04
N GLN A 10 0.78 -9.53 13.30
CA GLN A 10 -0.46 -9.61 12.53
C GLN A 10 -0.20 -9.72 11.02
N LEU A 11 1.05 -9.88 10.61
CA LEU A 11 1.44 -9.99 9.20
C LEU A 11 1.50 -11.44 8.74
N ALA A 12 0.77 -11.74 7.67
CA ALA A 12 1.00 -12.91 6.84
C ALA A 12 1.71 -12.47 5.56
N ILE A 13 2.79 -13.17 5.20
CA ILE A 13 3.59 -12.86 4.01
C ILE A 13 3.47 -14.03 3.05
N ALA A 14 3.25 -13.74 1.77
CA ALA A 14 3.30 -14.71 0.69
C ALA A 14 4.13 -14.14 -0.47
N PHE A 15 4.83 -15.01 -1.17
CA PHE A 15 5.59 -14.68 -2.37
C PHE A 15 5.18 -15.64 -3.48
N ASP A 16 4.78 -15.12 -4.64
CA ASP A 16 4.23 -15.89 -5.77
C ASP A 16 3.09 -16.86 -5.39
N GLY A 17 2.23 -16.42 -4.45
CA GLY A 17 1.10 -17.20 -3.96
C GLY A 17 1.45 -18.20 -2.85
N GLU A 18 2.73 -18.44 -2.60
CA GLU A 18 3.19 -19.38 -1.57
C GLU A 18 3.44 -18.67 -0.23
N PRO A 19 2.93 -19.19 0.89
CA PRO A 19 3.21 -18.64 2.22
C PRO A 19 4.71 -18.61 2.52
N LEU A 20 5.17 -17.47 3.03
CA LEU A 20 6.56 -17.21 3.36
C LEU A 20 6.69 -17.02 4.88
N PHE A 21 7.47 -17.90 5.51
CA PHE A 21 7.81 -17.74 6.92
C PHE A 21 8.99 -16.78 7.08
N LEU A 22 8.73 -15.61 7.68
CA LEU A 22 9.75 -14.65 8.06
C LEU A 22 9.75 -14.51 9.60
N PRO A 23 10.82 -14.93 10.29
CA PRO A 23 10.90 -14.87 11.75
C PRO A 23 10.52 -13.50 12.29
N THR A 24 9.79 -13.45 13.41
CA THR A 24 9.40 -12.21 14.11
C THR A 24 10.56 -11.69 14.97
N THR A 25 11.70 -11.48 14.33
CA THR A 25 12.90 -10.90 14.94
C THR A 25 13.38 -9.76 14.06
N LYS A 26 13.79 -8.66 14.69
CA LYS A 26 14.32 -7.51 13.97
C LYS A 26 15.48 -7.96 13.06
N ASP A 27 15.51 -7.40 11.86
CA ASP A 27 16.52 -7.68 10.82
C ASP A 27 16.49 -9.10 10.25
N ALA A 28 15.49 -9.94 10.62
CA ALA A 28 15.22 -11.18 9.90
C ALA A 28 14.94 -10.86 8.44
N GLN A 29 15.59 -11.59 7.56
CA GLN A 29 15.59 -11.30 6.14
C GLN A 29 15.30 -12.57 5.35
N TRP A 30 14.53 -12.40 4.28
CA TRP A 30 14.36 -13.38 3.25
C TRP A 30 14.69 -12.71 1.92
N THR A 31 15.38 -13.43 1.03
CA THR A 31 15.69 -12.96 -0.32
C THR A 31 15.26 -14.03 -1.30
N SER A 32 14.57 -13.62 -2.36
CA SER A 32 14.13 -14.53 -3.41
C SER A 32 15.36 -15.08 -4.15
N ALA A 33 15.33 -16.38 -4.48
CA ALA A 33 16.33 -16.96 -5.38
C ALA A 33 16.05 -16.60 -6.85
N ALA A 34 14.79 -16.28 -7.17
CA ALA A 34 14.34 -16.00 -8.54
C ALA A 34 14.43 -14.52 -8.92
N SER A 35 14.58 -13.62 -7.95
CA SER A 35 14.63 -12.18 -8.17
C SER A 35 15.53 -11.48 -7.16
N ALA A 36 15.90 -10.22 -7.43
CA ALA A 36 16.63 -9.39 -6.48
C ALA A 36 15.74 -8.82 -5.34
N LEU A 37 14.60 -9.46 -5.06
CA LEU A 37 13.66 -9.03 -4.04
C LEU A 37 14.12 -9.51 -2.66
N THR A 38 14.15 -8.59 -1.72
CA THR A 38 14.43 -8.84 -0.30
C THR A 38 13.24 -8.37 0.54
N ILE A 39 12.89 -9.16 1.54
CA ILE A 39 11.91 -8.82 2.57
C ILE A 39 12.64 -8.88 3.91
N THR A 40 12.64 -7.77 4.65
CA THR A 40 13.31 -7.63 5.94
C THR A 40 12.32 -7.19 7.00
N ARG A 41 12.38 -7.77 8.21
CA ARG A 41 11.68 -7.23 9.39
C ARG A 41 12.37 -5.96 9.86
N SER A 42 11.74 -4.81 9.68
CA SER A 42 12.25 -3.54 10.24
C SER A 42 11.89 -3.36 11.72
N GLY A 43 10.84 -4.03 12.19
CA GLY A 43 10.42 -4.11 13.58
C GLY A 43 10.46 -5.52 14.15
N ARG A 44 10.12 -5.68 15.43
CA ARG A 44 10.00 -7.02 16.06
C ARG A 44 8.71 -7.75 15.64
N ALA A 45 7.65 -7.00 15.36
CA ALA A 45 6.37 -7.46 14.87
C ALA A 45 5.76 -6.34 13.99
N ASN A 46 4.79 -6.70 13.16
CA ASN A 46 3.90 -5.81 12.42
C ASN A 46 4.58 -4.89 11.40
N GLU A 47 5.89 -4.96 11.18
CA GLU A 47 6.60 -4.07 10.28
C GLU A 47 7.62 -4.81 9.40
N ILE A 48 7.49 -4.63 8.09
CA ILE A 48 8.40 -5.17 7.08
C ILE A 48 8.86 -4.10 6.10
N LEU A 49 10.02 -4.36 5.53
CA LEU A 49 10.59 -3.66 4.41
C LEU A 49 10.74 -4.62 3.24
N VAL A 50 10.17 -4.27 2.10
CA VAL A 50 10.31 -5.01 0.84
C VAL A 50 11.14 -4.16 -0.10
N GLU A 51 12.24 -4.68 -0.61
CA GLU A 51 13.15 -3.94 -1.49
C GLU A 51 13.58 -4.80 -2.68
N ALA A 52 13.41 -4.26 -3.88
CA ALA A 52 14.01 -4.77 -5.10
C ALA A 52 15.11 -3.79 -5.50
N ALA A 53 16.36 -4.27 -5.54
CA ALA A 53 17.52 -3.42 -5.74
C ALA A 53 17.38 -2.56 -7.01
N ASN A 54 17.57 -1.24 -6.87
CA ASN A 54 17.44 -0.23 -7.92
C ASN A 54 16.05 -0.06 -8.54
N GLU A 55 15.02 -0.76 -8.05
CA GLU A 55 13.65 -0.67 -8.55
C GLU A 55 12.77 0.10 -7.57
N PHE A 56 12.55 -0.47 -6.38
CA PHE A 56 11.70 0.14 -5.36
C PHE A 56 12.01 -0.35 -3.95
N LYS A 57 11.48 0.39 -2.99
CA LYS A 57 11.44 0.07 -1.57
C LYS A 57 10.04 0.37 -1.03
N ILE A 58 9.46 -0.60 -0.34
CA ILE A 58 8.15 -0.50 0.30
C ILE A 58 8.31 -0.78 1.78
N THR A 59 7.84 0.12 2.63
CA THR A 59 7.64 -0.16 4.05
C THR A 59 6.16 -0.47 4.27
N ALA A 60 5.87 -1.56 4.95
CA ALA A 60 4.51 -1.92 5.35
C ALA A 60 4.45 -2.13 6.85
N LYS A 61 3.49 -1.46 7.51
CA LYS A 61 3.29 -1.52 8.95
C LYS A 61 1.83 -1.72 9.31
N VAL A 62 1.52 -2.71 10.13
CA VAL A 62 0.19 -2.85 10.72
C VAL A 62 0.10 -1.94 11.94
N VAL A 63 -0.89 -1.06 11.96
CA VAL A 63 -1.13 -0.11 13.06
C VAL A 63 -2.58 -0.21 13.53
N PRO A 64 -2.85 -0.26 14.85
CA PRO A 64 -4.21 -0.32 15.36
C PRO A 64 -4.95 1.00 15.11
N ILE A 65 -6.25 0.90 14.81
CA ILE A 65 -7.11 2.09 14.72
C ILE A 65 -7.68 2.39 16.10
N GLY A 66 -7.30 3.53 16.64
CA GLY A 66 -7.81 4.01 17.93
C GLY A 66 -9.14 4.75 17.82
N LYS A 67 -9.76 5.05 18.98
CA LYS A 67 -10.99 5.85 19.07
C LYS A 67 -10.86 7.23 18.43
N GLU A 68 -9.68 7.85 18.49
CA GLU A 68 -9.44 9.16 17.90
C GLU A 68 -9.49 9.11 16.37
N GLU A 69 -8.77 8.17 15.77
CA GLU A 69 -8.76 7.94 14.33
C GLU A 69 -10.16 7.53 13.82
N SER A 70 -10.85 6.65 14.54
CA SER A 70 -12.26 6.29 14.27
C SER A 70 -13.18 7.51 14.22
N LYS A 71 -13.01 8.49 15.12
CA LYS A 71 -13.81 9.73 15.11
C LYS A 71 -13.46 10.64 13.93
N ILE A 72 -12.20 10.71 13.54
CA ILE A 72 -11.74 11.54 12.42
C ILE A 72 -12.27 10.99 11.09
N HIS A 73 -12.25 9.66 10.93
CA HIS A 73 -12.62 8.97 9.69
C HIS A 73 -14.03 8.37 9.70
N ASN A 74 -14.76 8.50 10.81
CA ASN A 74 -16.10 7.97 11.04
C ASN A 74 -16.21 6.45 10.81
N TYR A 75 -15.23 5.69 11.30
CA TYR A 75 -15.21 4.23 11.17
C TYR A 75 -16.27 3.52 12.02
N GLY A 76 -16.80 4.18 13.06
CA GLY A 76 -17.84 3.60 13.91
C GLY A 76 -17.36 2.52 14.88
N ILE A 77 -16.05 2.44 15.12
CA ILE A 77 -15.41 1.46 16.01
C ILE A 77 -15.96 1.57 17.43
N THR A 78 -16.40 0.43 17.97
CA THR A 78 -16.84 0.21 19.36
C THR A 78 -15.73 -0.40 20.22
N ASP A 79 -15.95 -0.56 21.52
CA ASP A 79 -14.93 -1.08 22.45
C ASP A 79 -14.59 -2.57 22.21
N ASP A 80 -15.41 -3.28 21.42
CA ASP A 80 -15.22 -4.68 21.07
C ASP A 80 -14.58 -4.87 19.69
N ASP A 81 -14.38 -3.79 18.93
CA ASP A 81 -13.84 -3.84 17.58
C ASP A 81 -12.31 -3.80 17.57
N TYR A 82 -11.71 -4.67 16.75
CA TYR A 82 -10.26 -4.77 16.57
C TYR A 82 -9.90 -4.54 15.11
N ILE A 83 -9.72 -3.28 14.76
CA ILE A 83 -9.43 -2.86 13.39
C ILE A 83 -8.01 -2.32 13.34
N ALA A 84 -7.30 -2.66 12.26
CA ALA A 84 -5.96 -2.16 11.99
C ALA A 84 -5.88 -1.63 10.56
N HIS A 85 -5.03 -0.64 10.36
CA HIS A 85 -4.59 -0.21 9.04
C HIS A 85 -3.29 -0.92 8.67
N LEU A 86 -3.10 -1.09 7.37
CA LEU A 86 -1.79 -1.35 6.79
C LEU A 86 -1.24 -0.01 6.27
N ASP A 87 -0.37 0.60 7.05
CA ASP A 87 0.37 1.80 6.64
C ASP A 87 1.45 1.41 5.64
N LEU A 88 1.45 2.08 4.49
CA LEU A 88 2.30 1.76 3.34
C LEU A 88 3.08 2.99 2.91
N SER A 89 4.39 2.84 2.78
CA SER A 89 5.27 3.88 2.25
C SER A 89 6.05 3.34 1.06
N PHE A 90 6.06 4.08 -0.04
CA PHE A 90 6.68 3.66 -1.29
C PHE A 90 7.80 4.62 -1.68
N ARG A 91 8.94 4.06 -2.07
CA ARG A 91 10.03 4.76 -2.73
C ARG A 91 10.37 4.01 -4.01
N PHE A 92 10.26 4.69 -5.15
CA PHE A 92 10.66 4.13 -6.43
C PHE A 92 11.97 4.79 -6.87
N TYR A 93 12.91 3.99 -7.38
CA TYR A 93 14.23 4.46 -7.79
C TYR A 93 14.32 4.71 -9.30
N SER A 94 13.56 3.96 -10.10
CA SER A 94 13.68 3.93 -11.56
C SER A 94 12.34 4.17 -12.27
N LEU A 95 11.65 5.28 -11.95
CA LEU A 95 10.42 5.67 -12.65
C LEU A 95 10.73 6.40 -13.96
N SER A 96 9.94 6.11 -14.99
CA SER A 96 9.96 6.90 -16.24
C SER A 96 9.23 8.25 -16.04
N SER A 97 9.51 9.21 -16.92
CA SER A 97 8.80 10.49 -16.96
C SER A 97 7.31 10.37 -17.33
N ALA A 98 6.87 9.21 -17.81
CA ALA A 98 5.47 8.91 -18.14
C ALA A 98 4.66 8.37 -16.94
N VAL A 99 5.27 8.27 -15.75
CA VAL A 99 4.60 7.78 -14.54
C VAL A 99 3.34 8.59 -14.23
N ASN A 100 2.25 7.91 -13.89
CA ASN A 100 0.95 8.50 -13.54
C ASN A 100 0.28 7.66 -12.44
N GLY A 101 -0.86 8.11 -11.93
CA GLY A 101 -1.44 7.61 -10.67
C GLY A 101 -1.19 8.58 -9.51
N VAL A 102 -1.95 8.47 -8.41
CA VAL A 102 -1.84 9.40 -7.28
C VAL A 102 -0.41 9.48 -6.72
N LEU A 103 0.20 8.34 -6.45
CA LEU A 103 1.60 8.28 -6.01
C LEU A 103 2.54 8.64 -7.17
N GLY A 104 2.32 8.06 -8.35
CA GLY A 104 3.15 8.25 -9.54
C GLY A 104 3.30 9.72 -9.95
N GLN A 105 2.21 10.48 -9.91
CA GLN A 105 2.19 11.91 -10.21
C GLN A 105 3.12 12.69 -9.27
N THR A 106 3.27 12.31 -8.00
CA THR A 106 4.20 13.02 -7.09
C THR A 106 5.67 12.84 -7.46
N TYR A 107 6.00 11.83 -8.27
CA TYR A 107 7.33 11.56 -8.80
C TYR A 107 7.57 12.17 -10.18
N ALA A 108 6.53 12.67 -10.88
CA ALA A 108 6.69 13.25 -12.21
C ALA A 108 7.43 14.59 -12.14
N ASP A 109 8.38 14.81 -13.07
CA ASP A 109 9.22 16.02 -13.09
C ASP A 109 8.42 17.33 -13.18
N ASN A 110 7.24 17.29 -13.79
CA ASN A 110 6.35 18.44 -13.95
C ASN A 110 5.28 18.53 -12.85
N TYR A 111 5.37 17.73 -11.79
CA TYR A 111 4.40 17.72 -10.72
C TYR A 111 4.35 19.07 -10.01
N LYS A 112 3.14 19.61 -9.91
CA LYS A 112 2.84 20.80 -9.10
C LYS A 112 1.90 20.38 -7.99
N ARG A 113 2.29 20.62 -6.74
CA ARG A 113 1.43 20.35 -5.58
C ARG A 113 0.12 21.12 -5.71
N ARG A 114 -0.99 20.41 -5.92
CA ARG A 114 -2.35 20.96 -5.95
C ARG A 114 -3.17 20.61 -4.70
N ALA A 115 -2.49 20.25 -3.62
CA ALA A 115 -3.10 19.91 -2.35
C ALA A 115 -3.95 21.08 -1.81
N LYS A 116 -5.26 20.87 -1.61
CA LYS A 116 -6.08 21.81 -0.82
C LYS A 116 -5.62 21.74 0.63
N MET A 117 -4.91 22.76 1.10
CA MET A 117 -4.52 22.85 2.51
C MET A 117 -5.75 23.08 3.38
N GLY A 118 -5.84 22.40 4.54
CA GLY A 118 -6.91 22.61 5.52
C GLY A 118 -8.14 21.70 5.38
N VAL A 119 -8.15 20.73 4.46
CA VAL A 119 -9.16 19.66 4.45
C VAL A 119 -8.69 18.45 5.27
N LYS A 120 -9.61 17.78 5.97
CA LYS A 120 -9.28 16.61 6.81
C LYS A 120 -8.76 15.41 6.01
N MET A 121 -9.28 15.20 4.81
CA MET A 121 -8.84 14.15 3.89
C MET A 121 -8.52 14.78 2.54
N LEU A 122 -7.24 14.79 2.21
CA LEU A 122 -6.76 15.35 0.96
C LEU A 122 -6.76 14.26 -0.11
N VAL A 123 -7.52 14.49 -1.18
CA VAL A 123 -7.42 13.69 -2.40
C VAL A 123 -6.40 14.35 -3.31
N LEU A 124 -5.31 13.64 -3.61
CA LEU A 124 -4.31 14.01 -4.60
C LEU A 124 -4.62 13.31 -5.92
N GLY A 125 -4.30 13.94 -7.04
CA GLY A 125 -4.39 13.33 -8.37
C GLY A 125 -5.51 13.85 -9.28
N GLY A 126 -6.51 14.54 -8.72
CA GLY A 126 -7.70 14.98 -9.47
C GLY A 126 -8.78 13.90 -9.47
N ASP A 127 -9.90 14.20 -8.81
CA ASP A 127 -11.03 13.30 -8.63
C ASP A 127 -11.61 12.81 -9.97
N ARG A 128 -11.72 13.71 -10.95
CA ARG A 128 -12.26 13.42 -12.27
C ARG A 128 -11.37 12.46 -13.08
N GLU A 129 -10.05 12.62 -12.98
CA GLU A 129 -9.09 11.83 -13.77
C GLU A 129 -9.03 10.36 -13.32
N PHE A 130 -9.28 10.10 -12.04
CA PHE A 130 -9.27 8.77 -11.43
C PHE A 130 -10.66 8.20 -11.13
N LEU A 131 -11.73 8.90 -11.53
CA LEU A 131 -13.09 8.41 -11.40
C LEU A 131 -13.27 7.16 -12.27
N SER A 132 -13.78 6.10 -11.66
CA SER A 132 -14.09 4.82 -12.30
C SER A 132 -15.55 4.47 -11.99
N SER A 133 -16.24 3.79 -12.91
CA SER A 133 -17.64 3.37 -12.66
C SER A 133 -17.75 2.24 -11.63
N GLY A 134 -16.64 1.56 -11.31
CA GLY A 134 -16.61 0.50 -10.31
C GLY A 134 -15.19 0.07 -9.94
N LEU A 135 -15.07 -0.73 -8.87
CA LEU A 135 -13.78 -1.17 -8.33
C LEU A 135 -12.96 -2.00 -9.35
N PHE A 136 -13.64 -2.77 -10.20
CA PHE A 136 -13.02 -3.60 -11.24
C PHE A 136 -13.13 -2.98 -12.65
N ALA A 137 -13.71 -1.78 -12.76
CA ALA A 137 -13.82 -1.12 -14.05
C ALA A 137 -12.47 -0.50 -14.47
N THR A 138 -12.21 -0.53 -15.77
CA THR A 138 -11.00 0.00 -16.40
C THR A 138 -11.27 1.30 -17.15
N ASP A 139 -12.37 1.98 -16.80
CA ASP A 139 -12.90 3.14 -17.52
C ASP A 139 -12.43 4.49 -16.97
N CYS A 140 -11.45 4.50 -16.05
CA CYS A 140 -10.89 5.75 -15.57
C CYS A 140 -10.01 6.41 -16.65
N ALA A 141 -10.16 7.74 -16.80
CA ALA A 141 -9.47 8.48 -17.86
C ALA A 141 -7.94 8.44 -17.75
N ALA A 142 -7.42 8.24 -16.53
CA ALA A 142 -6.00 8.09 -16.26
C ALA A 142 -5.45 6.67 -16.49
N ALA A 143 -6.29 5.68 -16.79
CA ALA A 143 -5.84 4.31 -17.05
C ALA A 143 -4.86 4.26 -18.23
N GLN A 144 -3.63 3.81 -17.97
CA GLN A 144 -2.62 3.62 -19.01
C GLN A 144 -2.63 2.20 -19.60
N PHE A 145 -3.40 1.28 -18.99
CA PHE A 145 -3.56 -0.07 -19.50
C PHE A 145 -4.40 -0.02 -20.78
N LYS A 146 -3.72 -0.11 -21.93
CA LYS A 146 -4.38 -0.40 -23.19
C LYS A 146 -4.72 -1.88 -23.18
N SER A 147 -6.01 -2.23 -23.23
CA SER A 147 -6.42 -3.62 -23.51
C SER A 147 -5.74 -4.07 -24.80
N THR A 148 -4.71 -4.90 -24.69
CA THR A 148 -4.18 -5.67 -25.81
C THR A 148 -4.89 -7.02 -25.80
N GLY A 149 -6.13 -7.04 -26.30
CA GLY A 149 -6.86 -8.26 -26.62
C GLY A 149 -7.90 -8.70 -25.59
N ARG A 150 -9.05 -9.17 -26.10
CA ARG A 150 -10.20 -9.75 -25.40
C ARG A 150 -9.76 -10.73 -24.31
N ILE A 151 -10.05 -10.42 -23.05
CA ILE A 151 -10.26 -11.47 -22.05
C ILE A 151 -11.69 -11.94 -22.26
N MET A 152 -11.85 -13.10 -22.90
CA MET A 152 -13.10 -13.83 -22.86
C MET A 152 -13.26 -14.32 -21.42
N MET A 153 -14.17 -13.73 -20.66
CA MET A 153 -14.64 -14.34 -19.42
C MET A 153 -15.54 -15.50 -19.83
N GLU A 154 -15.17 -16.73 -19.49
CA GLU A 154 -16.12 -17.84 -19.47
C GLU A 154 -16.89 -17.80 -18.15
N GLU A 155 -18.20 -18.04 -18.24
CA GLU A 155 -19.17 -18.04 -17.14
C GLU A 155 -18.96 -19.18 -16.13
#